data_AF-A0A2V1NZB9-F1
#
_entry.id   AF-A0A2V1NZB9-F1
#
_cell.length_a   1.000
_cell.length_b   1.000
_cell.length_c   1.000
_cell.angle_alpha   90.00
_cell.angle_beta   90.00
_cell.angle_gamma   90.00
#
_symmetry.space_group_name_H-M   'P 1'
#
loop_
_entity.id
_entity.type
_entity.pdbx_description
1 polymer ?
#
loop_
_entity_poly.entity_id
_entity_poly.type
_entity_poly.pdbx_seq_one_letter_code
_entity_poly.pdbx_strand_id
1 'polypeptide(L)'
;MDKDNDPKDRPIAADRLTRELWRQRLRSRGLWAAAATLALFVVIFTLALLDKPRSVRHLLLTAGPTTVLPSDDGATPVLRVELDGQPRMARMGSRLVHPTPGEPVCIAVSERRLSGRMTLRVAPRTRCADTSATEDVE
;
A
#
# COMPACT_ATOMS: atom_id res chain seq x y z
N MET A 1 -44.37 -7.10 54.53
CA MET A 1 -43.28 -6.41 55.25
C MET A 1 -42.03 -6.58 54.44
N ASP A 2 -41.69 -5.55 53.64
CA ASP A 2 -40.42 -5.44 52.93
C ASP A 2 -39.26 -5.46 53.93
N LYS A 3 -38.42 -6.49 53.87
CA LYS A 3 -37.25 -6.65 54.73
C LYS A 3 -36.02 -5.88 54.22
N ASP A 4 -36.16 -5.17 53.10
CA ASP A 4 -35.05 -4.64 52.30
C ASP A 4 -34.80 -3.12 52.48
N ASN A 5 -35.35 -2.50 53.52
CA ASN A 5 -35.24 -1.06 53.74
C ASN A 5 -34.41 -0.67 54.98
N ASP A 6 -33.40 -1.46 55.34
CA ASP A 6 -32.43 -1.06 56.37
C ASP A 6 -31.35 -0.13 55.74
N PRO A 7 -31.18 1.11 56.24
CA PRO A 7 -30.19 2.05 55.71
C PRO A 7 -28.74 1.55 55.79
N LYS A 8 -28.44 0.50 56.57
CA LYS A 8 -27.11 -0.12 56.65
C LYS A 8 -26.76 -1.06 55.49
N ASP A 9 -27.75 -1.60 54.78
CA ASP A 9 -27.53 -2.58 53.69
C ASP A 9 -27.38 -1.91 52.30
N ARG A 10 -27.79 -0.64 52.19
CA ARG A 10 -27.68 0.19 50.98
C ARG A 10 -26.24 0.39 50.46
N PRO A 11 -25.21 0.71 51.29
CA PRO A 11 -23.85 0.90 50.79
C PRO A 11 -23.27 -0.39 50.19
N ILE A 12 -23.55 -1.54 50.81
CA ILE A 12 -23.01 -2.84 50.39
C ILE A 12 -23.66 -3.30 49.07
N ALA A 13 -24.97 -3.11 48.93
CA ALA A 13 -25.68 -3.42 47.69
C ALA A 13 -25.23 -2.51 46.53
N ALA A 14 -25.05 -1.20 46.78
CA ALA A 14 -24.57 -0.24 45.79
C ALA A 14 -23.12 -0.55 45.32
N ASP A 15 -22.24 -0.95 46.23
CA ASP A 15 -20.84 -1.32 45.92
C ASP A 15 -20.75 -2.62 45.12
N ARG A 16 -21.66 -3.57 45.35
CA ARG A 16 -21.72 -4.80 44.56
C ARG A 16 -22.25 -4.53 43.15
N LEU A 17 -23.33 -3.75 43.03
CA LEU A 17 -23.96 -3.42 41.75
C LEU A 17 -23.01 -2.62 40.85
N THR A 18 -22.32 -1.63 41.40
CA THR A 18 -21.33 -0.83 40.66
C THR A 18 -20.15 -1.68 40.18
N ARG A 19 -19.67 -2.63 40.99
CA ARG A 19 -18.59 -3.56 40.61
C ARG A 19 -19.00 -4.55 39.52
N GLU A 20 -20.26 -4.97 39.48
CA GLU A 20 -20.79 -5.85 38.44
C GLU A 20 -21.08 -5.09 37.13
N LEU A 21 -21.62 -3.86 37.22
CA LEU A 21 -21.80 -2.96 36.07
C LEU A 21 -20.47 -2.58 35.43
N TRP A 22 -19.42 -2.35 36.21
CA TRP A 22 -18.08 -2.06 35.69
C TRP A 22 -17.56 -3.23 34.84
N ARG A 23 -17.71 -4.48 35.33
CA ARG A 23 -17.32 -5.70 34.61
C ARG A 23 -18.08 -5.90 33.30
N GLN A 24 -19.38 -5.62 33.26
CA GLN A 24 -20.16 -5.70 32.02
C GLN A 24 -19.76 -4.60 31.02
N ARG A 25 -19.46 -3.39 31.51
CA ARG A 25 -19.10 -2.24 30.67
C ARG A 25 -17.72 -2.37 30.02
N LEU A 26 -16.77 -3.07 30.66
CA LEU A 26 -15.48 -3.40 30.02
C LEU A 26 -15.61 -4.47 28.95
N ARG A 27 -16.45 -5.48 29.17
CA ARG A 27 -16.67 -6.54 28.17
C ARG A 27 -17.35 -5.99 26.93
N SER A 28 -18.34 -5.12 27.08
CA SER A 28 -19.00 -4.49 25.93
C SER A 28 -18.06 -3.54 25.19
N ARG A 29 -17.33 -2.65 25.90
CA ARG A 29 -16.36 -1.74 25.25
C ARG A 29 -15.19 -2.46 24.59
N GLY A 30 -14.69 -3.54 25.18
CA GLY A 30 -13.61 -4.35 24.60
C GLY A 30 -14.04 -5.04 23.30
N LEU A 31 -15.26 -5.58 23.25
CA LEU A 31 -15.82 -6.19 22.04
C LEU A 31 -16.04 -5.16 20.94
N TRP A 32 -16.57 -3.97 21.25
CA TRP A 32 -16.75 -2.90 20.27
C TRP A 32 -15.42 -2.33 19.78
N ALA A 33 -14.42 -2.17 20.67
CA ALA A 33 -13.09 -1.72 20.27
C ALA A 33 -12.40 -2.74 19.36
N ALA A 34 -12.49 -4.03 19.67
CA ALA A 34 -11.96 -5.11 18.83
C ALA A 34 -12.68 -5.19 17.47
N ALA A 35 -14.01 -5.02 17.44
CA ALA A 35 -14.77 -4.97 16.19
C ALA A 35 -14.37 -3.77 15.33
N ALA A 36 -14.17 -2.59 15.94
CA ALA A 36 -13.75 -1.38 15.23
C ALA A 36 -12.35 -1.50 14.64
N THR A 37 -11.39 -2.07 15.38
CA THR A 37 -10.03 -2.30 14.85
C THR A 37 -10.04 -3.32 13.72
N LEU A 38 -10.82 -4.40 13.84
CA LEU A 38 -10.93 -5.42 12.79
C LEU A 38 -11.57 -4.84 11.53
N ALA A 39 -12.64 -4.03 11.67
CA ALA A 39 -13.24 -3.31 10.56
C ALA A 39 -12.26 -2.35 9.88
N LEU A 40 -11.46 -1.61 10.66
CA LEU A 40 -10.43 -0.72 10.13
C LEU A 40 -9.36 -1.50 9.34
N PHE A 41 -8.90 -2.64 9.87
CA PHE A 41 -7.94 -3.51 9.17
C PHE A 41 -8.50 -4.02 7.85
N VAL A 42 -9.77 -4.44 7.82
CA VAL A 42 -10.44 -4.87 6.58
C VAL A 42 -10.51 -3.71 5.58
N VAL A 43 -10.84 -2.50 6.01
CA VAL A 43 -10.86 -1.32 5.14
C VAL A 43 -9.45 -1.00 4.60
N ILE A 44 -8.42 -0.98 5.44
CA ILE A 44 -7.04 -0.73 4.98
C ILE A 44 -6.57 -1.82 4.02
N PHE A 45 -6.87 -3.09 4.33
CA PHE A 45 -6.48 -4.23 3.50
C PHE A 45 -7.19 -4.21 2.14
N THR A 46 -8.49 -3.93 2.12
CA THR A 46 -9.23 -3.74 0.87
C THR A 46 -8.67 -2.59 0.07
N LEU A 47 -8.43 -1.42 0.67
CA LEU A 47 -7.81 -0.28 -0.03
C LEU A 47 -6.43 -0.63 -0.61
N ALA A 48 -5.61 -1.41 0.11
CA ALA A 48 -4.32 -1.87 -0.38
C ALA A 48 -4.45 -2.84 -1.57
N LEU A 49 -5.45 -3.74 -1.56
CA LEU A 49 -5.74 -4.63 -2.68
C LEU A 49 -6.32 -3.91 -3.91
N LEU A 50 -7.03 -2.79 -3.70
CA LEU A 50 -7.54 -1.96 -4.79
C LEU A 50 -6.45 -1.12 -5.48
N ASP A 51 -5.30 -0.87 -4.83
CA ASP A 51 -4.18 -0.12 -5.42
C ASP A 51 -3.31 -0.97 -6.36
N LYS A 52 -3.96 -1.80 -7.19
CA LYS A 52 -3.32 -2.45 -8.33
C LYS A 52 -2.98 -1.42 -9.42
N PRO A 53 -1.90 -1.63 -10.19
CA PRO A 53 -1.64 -0.85 -11.40
C PRO A 53 -2.83 -1.00 -12.36
N ARG A 54 -3.37 0.11 -12.86
CA ARG A 54 -4.54 0.14 -13.75
C ARG A 54 -4.22 -0.44 -15.13
N SER A 55 -3.01 -0.17 -15.60
CA SER A 55 -2.49 -0.58 -16.89
C SER A 55 -0.97 -0.58 -16.84
N VAL A 56 -0.37 -1.46 -17.62
CA VAL A 56 1.07 -1.47 -17.90
C VAL A 56 1.26 -1.26 -19.39
N ARG A 57 1.92 -0.16 -19.74
CA ARG A 57 2.30 0.16 -21.13
C ARG A 57 3.76 -0.17 -21.33
N HIS A 58 4.07 -0.89 -22.39
CA HIS A 58 5.44 -1.18 -22.81
C HIS A 58 5.87 -0.20 -23.90
N LEU A 59 6.91 0.58 -23.63
CA LEU A 59 7.44 1.59 -24.55
C LEU A 59 8.93 1.34 -24.81
N LEU A 60 9.32 1.42 -26.08
CA LEU A 60 10.72 1.40 -26.47
C LEU A 60 11.28 2.82 -26.37
N LEU A 61 12.18 3.06 -25.41
CA LEU A 61 12.80 4.36 -25.18
C LEU A 61 14.33 4.25 -25.30
N THR A 62 14.98 5.37 -25.56
CA THR A 62 16.44 5.43 -25.63
C THR A 62 17.04 5.54 -24.22
N ALA A 63 18.03 4.72 -23.91
CA ALA A 63 18.78 4.77 -22.66
C ALA A 63 19.59 6.06 -22.56
N GLY A 64 19.42 6.79 -21.47
CA GLY A 64 20.31 7.86 -21.04
C GLY A 64 21.37 7.37 -20.05
N PRO A 65 22.04 8.30 -19.34
CA PRO A 65 22.99 7.92 -18.30
C PRO A 65 22.31 7.16 -17.16
N THR A 66 23.01 6.16 -16.63
CA THR A 66 22.60 5.42 -15.43
C THR A 66 23.19 6.11 -14.20
N THR A 67 22.38 6.23 -13.14
CA THR A 67 22.84 6.72 -11.85
C THR A 67 22.36 5.80 -10.75
N VAL A 68 23.00 5.87 -9.58
CA VAL A 68 22.61 5.07 -8.43
C VAL A 68 21.95 6.01 -7.43
N LEU A 69 20.69 5.73 -7.10
CA LEU A 69 19.96 6.49 -6.09
C LEU A 69 20.02 5.75 -4.74
N PRO A 70 20.37 6.45 -3.65
CA PRO A 70 20.20 5.90 -2.32
C PRO A 70 18.70 5.73 -2.05
N SER A 71 18.30 4.54 -1.63
CA SER A 71 16.95 4.20 -1.19
C SER A 71 17.07 3.49 0.14
N ASP A 72 16.00 3.53 0.95
CA ASP A 72 15.98 2.89 2.28
C ASP A 72 16.26 1.37 2.20
N ASP A 73 15.87 0.72 1.10
CA ASP A 73 16.14 -0.69 0.80
C ASP A 73 17.55 -0.94 0.19
N GLY A 74 18.39 0.08 0.13
CA GLY A 74 19.73 0.05 -0.44
C GLY A 74 19.87 0.82 -1.77
N ALA A 75 21.09 0.85 -2.30
CA ALA A 75 21.40 1.53 -3.55
C ALA A 75 20.64 0.91 -4.74
N THR A 76 19.76 1.68 -5.38
CA THR A 76 18.99 1.22 -6.54
C THR A 76 19.50 1.92 -7.81
N PRO A 77 19.97 1.16 -8.82
CA PRO A 77 20.32 1.75 -10.09
C PRO A 77 19.05 2.24 -10.81
N VAL A 78 19.14 3.45 -11.35
CA VAL A 78 18.09 4.08 -12.13
C VAL A 78 18.66 4.54 -13.46
N LEU A 79 17.87 4.36 -14.50
CA LEU A 79 18.19 4.74 -15.87
C LEU A 79 17.42 6.02 -16.20
N ARG A 80 18.11 7.05 -16.68
CA ARG A 80 17.44 8.22 -17.24
C ARG A 80 16.89 7.86 -18.62
N VAL A 81 15.61 8.11 -18.86
CA VAL A 81 14.93 7.92 -20.15
C VAL A 81 14.12 9.16 -20.47
N GLU A 82 13.92 9.44 -21.75
CA GLU A 82 13.06 10.55 -22.17
C GLU A 82 11.67 10.00 -22.50
N LEU A 83 10.64 10.50 -21.83
CA LEU A 83 9.25 10.14 -22.05
C LEU A 83 8.46 11.43 -22.28
N ASP A 84 7.76 11.51 -23.41
CA ASP A 84 6.98 12.69 -23.83
C ASP A 84 7.79 14.00 -23.80
N GLY A 85 9.06 13.96 -24.20
CA GLY A 85 9.96 15.12 -24.21
C GLY A 85 10.45 15.56 -22.81
N GLN A 86 10.21 14.74 -21.79
CA GLN A 86 10.63 15.02 -20.42
C GLN A 86 11.57 13.92 -19.89
N PRO A 87 12.68 14.28 -19.23
CA PRO A 87 13.55 13.30 -18.62
C PRO A 87 12.88 12.67 -17.39
N ARG A 88 12.79 11.34 -17.40
CA ARG A 88 12.26 10.51 -16.31
C ARG A 88 13.30 9.50 -15.86
N MET A 89 13.15 9.01 -14.63
CA MET A 89 14.02 8.00 -14.05
C MET A 89 13.28 6.66 -14.00
N ALA A 90 13.79 5.66 -14.70
CA ALA A 90 13.28 4.30 -14.69
C ALA A 90 14.09 3.44 -13.72
N ARG A 91 13.41 2.74 -12.81
CA ARG A 91 14.08 1.81 -11.89
C ARG A 91 14.55 0.58 -12.65
N MET A 92 15.79 0.18 -12.41
CA MET A 92 16.35 -1.03 -12.97
C MET A 92 16.11 -2.19 -12.00
N GLY A 93 15.51 -3.28 -12.48
CA GLY A 93 15.24 -4.47 -11.67
C GLY A 93 16.50 -5.29 -11.35
N SER A 94 17.57 -5.11 -12.11
CA SER A 94 18.86 -5.77 -11.87
C SER A 94 20.00 -4.76 -11.81
N ARG A 95 20.98 -5.03 -10.95
CA ARG A 95 22.26 -4.30 -10.88
C ARG A 95 23.29 -4.80 -11.89
N LEU A 96 22.97 -5.84 -12.67
CA LEU A 96 23.95 -6.60 -13.44
C LEU A 96 24.02 -6.20 -14.92
N VAL A 97 22.99 -5.51 -15.43
CA VAL A 97 22.92 -5.08 -16.84
C VAL A 97 22.69 -3.59 -16.90
N HIS A 98 23.73 -2.84 -17.27
CA HIS A 98 23.64 -1.40 -17.52
C HIS A 98 23.63 -1.18 -19.03
N PRO A 99 22.48 -0.77 -19.61
CA PRO A 99 22.43 -0.46 -21.03
C PRO A 99 23.34 0.74 -21.30
N THR A 100 24.01 0.70 -22.44
CA THR A 100 24.83 1.83 -22.89
C THR A 100 23.95 3.01 -23.26
N PRO A 101 24.35 4.27 -22.96
CA PRO A 101 23.61 5.45 -23.43
C PRO A 101 23.44 5.42 -24.95
N GLY A 102 22.21 5.66 -25.42
CA GLY A 102 21.83 5.55 -26.83
C GLY A 102 21.22 4.20 -27.23
N GLU A 103 21.29 3.17 -26.38
CA GLU A 103 20.70 1.87 -26.67
C GLU A 103 19.16 1.90 -26.50
N PRO A 104 18.37 1.28 -27.40
CA PRO A 104 16.94 1.11 -27.20
C PRO A 104 16.63 0.12 -26.07
N VAL A 105 15.88 0.57 -25.06
CA VAL A 105 15.49 -0.19 -23.88
C VAL A 105 13.97 -0.22 -23.77
N CYS A 106 13.44 -1.37 -23.35
CA CYS A 106 12.02 -1.55 -23.08
C CYS A 106 11.69 -1.06 -21.66
N ILE A 107 10.76 -0.11 -21.56
CA ILE A 107 10.29 0.45 -20.30
C ILE A 107 8.84 0.07 -20.08
N ALA A 108 8.57 -0.59 -18.95
CA ALA A 108 7.22 -0.79 -18.44
C ALA A 108 6.80 0.44 -17.64
N VAL A 109 5.78 1.12 -18.15
CA VAL A 109 5.12 2.25 -17.52
C VAL A 109 3.85 1.74 -16.86
N SER A 110 3.75 1.88 -15.55
CA SER A 110 2.56 1.49 -14.80
C SER A 110 1.96 2.68 -14.07
N GLU A 111 0.64 2.84 -14.15
CA GLU A 111 -0.09 3.89 -13.45
C GLU A 111 -0.96 3.28 -12.34
N ARG A 112 -0.82 3.76 -11.10
CA ARG A 112 -1.61 3.26 -9.98
C ARG A 112 -3.02 3.85 -9.97
N ARG A 113 -4.05 3.01 -9.80
CA ARG A 113 -5.48 3.41 -9.86
C ARG A 113 -5.86 4.53 -8.90
N LEU A 114 -5.36 4.50 -7.66
CA LEU A 114 -5.80 5.43 -6.61
C LEU A 114 -4.95 6.70 -6.54
N SER A 115 -3.64 6.57 -6.78
CA SER A 115 -2.70 7.69 -6.60
C SER A 115 -2.33 8.42 -7.89
N GLY A 116 -2.67 7.87 -9.06
CA GLY A 116 -2.20 8.38 -10.37
C GLY A 116 -0.67 8.35 -10.50
N ARG A 117 0.03 7.71 -9.54
CA ARG A 117 1.49 7.66 -9.55
C ARG A 117 1.93 6.74 -10.68
N MET A 118 2.69 7.33 -11.59
CA MET A 118 3.37 6.63 -12.66
C MET A 118 4.69 6.06 -12.14
N THR A 119 4.92 4.77 -12.36
CA THR A 119 6.20 4.14 -12.07
C THR A 119 6.79 3.55 -13.34
N LEU A 120 8.06 3.86 -13.58
CA LEU A 120 8.81 3.40 -14.74
C LEU A 120 9.79 2.33 -14.29
N ARG A 121 9.77 1.18 -14.96
CA ARG A 121 10.68 0.06 -14.70
C ARG A 121 11.25 -0.48 -16.00
N VAL A 122 12.52 -0.86 -15.98
CA VAL A 122 13.12 -1.56 -17.13
C VAL A 122 12.52 -2.97 -17.23
N ALA A 123 12.08 -3.34 -18.43
CA ALA A 123 11.47 -4.63 -18.74
C ALA A 123 12.30 -5.39 -19.80
N PRO A 124 12.08 -6.71 -19.95
CA PRO A 124 12.72 -7.49 -21.01
C PRO A 124 12.37 -6.94 -22.39
N ARG A 125 13.34 -6.87 -23.32
CA ARG A 125 13.09 -6.36 -24.69
C ARG A 125 12.00 -7.12 -25.43
N THR A 126 11.79 -8.40 -25.11
CA THR A 126 10.71 -9.22 -25.69
C THR A 126 9.31 -8.64 -25.46
N ARG A 127 9.09 -7.90 -24.36
CA ARG A 127 7.80 -7.26 -24.06
C ARG A 127 7.50 -6.02 -24.91
N CYS A 128 8.52 -5.42 -25.52
CA CYS A 128 8.36 -4.29 -26.44
C CYS A 128 8.54 -4.70 -27.91
N ALA A 129 8.77 -5.99 -28.20
CA ALA A 129 8.93 -6.49 -29.57
C ALA A 129 7.62 -6.41 -30.35
N ASP A 130 6.50 -6.58 -29.66
CA ASP A 130 5.16 -6.32 -30.18
C ASP A 130 4.80 -4.86 -29.88
N THR A 131 4.98 -4.00 -30.88
CA THR A 131 4.70 -2.56 -30.78
C THR A 131 3.32 -2.30 -30.18
N SER A 132 3.30 -1.59 -29.05
CA SER A 132 2.09 -1.01 -28.43
C SER A 132 1.16 -1.97 -27.68
N ALA A 133 1.68 -3.05 -27.07
CA ALA A 133 0.91 -3.82 -26.10
C ALA A 133 0.67 -2.98 -24.82
N THR A 134 -0.50 -2.36 -24.75
CA THR A 134 -1.06 -1.90 -23.48
C THR A 134 -1.67 -3.14 -22.84
N GLU A 135 -1.00 -3.73 -21.86
CA GLU A 135 -1.59 -4.81 -21.08
C GLU A 135 -2.36 -4.16 -19.93
N ASP A 136 -3.69 -4.27 -19.96
CA ASP A 136 -4.50 -3.98 -18.79
C ASP A 136 -4.22 -5.08 -17.75
N VAL A 137 -3.82 -4.66 -16.55
CA VAL A 137 -3.54 -5.59 -15.46
C VAL A 137 -4.85 -5.83 -14.71
N GLU A 138 -5.39 -7.05 -14.82
CA GLU A 138 -6.61 -7.52 -14.13
C GLU A 138 -6.37 -7.84 -12.63
#